data_AF-A0A6B1HU46-F1
#
_entry.id   AF-A0A6B1HU46-F1
#
_cell.length_a   1.000
_cell.length_b   1.000
_cell.length_c   1.000
_cell.angle_alpha   90.00
_cell.angle_beta   90.00
_cell.angle_gamma   90.00
#
_symmetry.space_group_name_H-M   'P 1'
#
loop_
_entity.id
_entity.type
_entity.pdbx_description
1 polymer ?
#
loop_
_entity_poly.entity_id
_entity_poly.type
_entity_poly.pdbx_seq_one_letter_code
_entity_poly.pdbx_strand_id
1 'polypeptide(L)'
;MRYTIWNVTQIQPPEQTLYPLNPHSHFDLRYHPFGFAEGVAMRNFTIEGDIGIFVPDPEEAQKTGADSDRWLAGIVGDVVMAEFFRRDGTQRYPDGGLSAEVYTCPDYTELELLSPWVYLQVGETLTHGIAWELHRLPASADTPQARRQAAVEWLATRSE
;
A
#
# COMPACT_ATOMS: atom_id res chain seq x y z
N MET A 1 23.04 7.45 14.22
CA MET A 1 21.58 7.34 14.49
C MET A 1 20.95 6.58 13.34
N ARG A 2 19.85 5.85 13.57
CA ARG A 2 19.09 5.19 12.48
C ARG A 2 18.03 6.15 11.97
N TYR A 3 17.90 6.22 10.64
CA TYR A 3 16.96 7.07 9.94
C TYR A 3 16.19 6.23 8.91
N THR A 4 14.98 6.67 8.59
CA THR A 4 14.19 6.18 7.48
C THR A 4 13.43 7.38 6.89
N ILE A 5 13.12 7.31 5.60
CA ILE A 5 12.14 8.16 4.94
C ILE A 5 10.79 7.44 5.03
N TRP A 6 9.81 8.16 5.54
CA TRP A 6 8.40 7.75 5.61
C TRP A 6 7.60 8.72 4.74
N ASN A 7 7.08 8.24 3.62
CA ASN A 7 6.16 9.00 2.79
C ASN A 7 4.73 8.75 3.28
N VAL A 8 3.91 9.81 3.25
CA VAL A 8 2.47 9.72 3.48
C VAL A 8 1.78 10.50 2.37
N THR A 9 0.95 9.83 1.60
CA THR A 9 0.07 10.45 0.61
C THR A 9 -1.36 10.30 1.04
N GLN A 10 -2.04 11.44 1.24
CA GLN A 10 -3.43 11.47 1.62
C GLN A 10 -4.34 11.53 0.38
N ILE A 11 -5.30 10.61 0.29
CA ILE A 11 -6.32 10.57 -0.75
C ILE A 11 -7.73 10.61 -0.12
N GLN A 12 -8.74 10.90 -0.94
CA GLN A 12 -10.13 10.63 -0.54
C GLN A 12 -10.31 9.14 -0.26
N PRO A 13 -11.21 8.74 0.66
CA PRO A 13 -11.49 7.34 0.94
C PRO A 13 -11.77 6.57 -0.37
N PRO A 14 -10.91 5.64 -0.77
CA PRO A 14 -11.09 4.87 -1.99
C PRO A 14 -12.16 3.81 -1.78
N GLU A 15 -12.68 3.27 -2.88
CA GLU A 15 -13.51 2.07 -2.83
C GLU A 15 -12.71 0.88 -2.29
N GLN A 16 -11.42 0.82 -2.64
CA GLN A 16 -10.49 -0.25 -2.29
C GLN A 16 -9.06 0.29 -2.37
N THR A 17 -8.17 -0.13 -1.47
CA THR A 17 -6.73 -0.09 -1.70
C THR A 17 -6.20 -1.46 -2.07
N LEU A 18 -5.09 -1.46 -2.81
CA LEU A 18 -4.49 -2.64 -3.41
C LEU A 18 -3.01 -2.71 -3.03
N TYR A 19 -2.58 -3.93 -2.71
CA TYR A 19 -1.20 -4.27 -2.38
C TYR A 19 -0.73 -5.44 -3.24
N PRO A 20 0.48 -5.41 -3.79
CA PRO A 20 1.15 -6.62 -4.20
C PRO A 20 1.72 -7.32 -2.96
N LEU A 21 1.12 -8.43 -2.55
CA LEU A 21 1.59 -9.18 -1.40
C LEU A 21 2.79 -10.05 -1.76
N ASN A 22 3.82 -10.04 -0.92
CA ASN A 22 4.98 -10.92 -1.10
C ASN A 22 4.57 -12.40 -0.89
N PRO A 23 4.76 -13.31 -1.87
CA PRO A 23 4.48 -14.74 -1.70
C PRO A 23 5.42 -15.42 -0.67
N HIS A 24 6.54 -14.78 -0.36
CA HIS A 24 7.53 -15.20 0.62
C HIS A 24 7.57 -14.25 1.83
N SER A 25 6.45 -13.59 2.13
CA SER A 25 6.34 -12.71 3.31
C SER A 25 6.69 -13.47 4.58
N HIS A 26 7.36 -12.78 5.51
CA HIS A 26 7.60 -13.31 6.86
C HIS A 26 6.41 -13.09 7.80
N PHE A 27 5.39 -12.33 7.38
CA PHE A 27 4.14 -12.21 8.12
C PHE A 27 3.24 -13.42 7.81
N ASP A 28 2.68 -14.05 8.84
CA ASP A 28 1.84 -15.26 8.69
C ASP A 28 0.63 -15.03 7.76
N LEU A 29 0.05 -13.83 7.81
CA LEU A 29 -1.07 -13.44 6.95
C LEU A 29 -0.64 -12.82 5.62
N ARG A 30 0.67 -12.70 5.36
CA ARG A 30 1.32 -11.89 4.30
C ARG A 30 1.10 -10.37 4.38
N TYR A 31 0.31 -9.94 5.36
CA TYR A 31 0.10 -8.54 5.75
C TYR A 31 0.05 -8.47 7.28
N HIS A 32 0.04 -7.25 7.82
CA HIS A 32 -0.01 -6.96 9.25
C HIS A 32 -1.16 -6.00 9.56
N PRO A 33 -2.20 -6.44 10.29
CA PRO A 33 -3.23 -5.55 10.83
C PRO A 33 -2.72 -4.87 12.13
N PHE A 34 -2.95 -3.57 12.27
CA PHE A 34 -2.47 -2.83 13.45
C PHE A 34 -3.46 -2.89 14.63
N GLY A 35 -2.92 -3.06 15.84
CA GLY A 35 -3.66 -3.44 17.06
C GLY A 35 -4.76 -2.49 17.56
N PHE A 36 -4.81 -1.22 17.13
CA PHE A 36 -5.86 -0.29 17.59
C PHE A 36 -7.23 -0.55 16.93
N ALA A 37 -7.27 -1.28 15.82
CA ALA A 37 -8.48 -1.65 15.10
C ALA A 37 -8.31 -2.98 14.34
N GLU A 38 -7.46 -3.87 14.87
CA GLU A 38 -7.05 -5.12 14.23
C GLU A 38 -8.24 -5.95 13.75
N GLY A 39 -9.23 -6.14 14.62
CA GLY A 39 -10.40 -6.95 14.28
C GLY A 39 -11.22 -6.40 13.12
N VAL A 40 -11.23 -5.08 12.90
CA VAL A 40 -12.00 -4.45 11.80
C VAL A 40 -11.15 -4.40 10.53
N ALA A 41 -9.86 -4.08 10.69
CA ALA A 41 -8.87 -4.16 9.63
C ALA A 41 -8.82 -5.57 9.00
N MET A 42 -8.81 -6.63 9.81
CA MET A 42 -8.84 -8.01 9.32
C MET A 42 -10.15 -8.38 8.60
N ARG A 43 -11.30 -7.87 9.05
CA ARG A 43 -12.59 -8.12 8.38
C ARG A 43 -12.66 -7.46 7.01
N ASN A 44 -12.02 -6.31 6.87
CA ASN A 44 -12.05 -5.50 5.65
C ASN A 44 -10.86 -5.77 4.71
N PHE A 45 -10.00 -6.73 5.05
CA PHE A 45 -8.89 -7.17 4.22
C PHE A 45 -9.21 -8.53 3.60
N THR A 46 -9.11 -8.62 2.28
CA THR A 46 -9.26 -9.87 1.52
C THR A 46 -8.05 -10.08 0.61
N ILE A 47 -7.78 -11.34 0.24
CA ILE A 47 -6.67 -11.70 -0.64
C ILE A 47 -7.23 -12.39 -1.88
N GLU A 48 -6.88 -11.88 -3.05
CA GLU A 48 -7.16 -12.50 -4.36
C GLU A 48 -5.83 -12.78 -5.07
N GLY A 49 -5.40 -14.05 -5.06
CA GLY A 49 -4.08 -14.43 -5.57
C GLY A 49 -2.95 -13.80 -4.75
N ASP A 50 -2.13 -12.97 -5.39
CA ASP A 50 -1.07 -12.19 -4.75
C ASP A 50 -1.44 -10.73 -4.52
N ILE A 51 -2.72 -10.39 -4.62
CA ILE A 51 -3.23 -9.04 -4.39
C ILE A 51 -3.97 -8.98 -3.06
N GLY A 52 -3.51 -8.10 -2.18
CA GLY A 52 -4.22 -7.70 -0.98
C GLY A 52 -5.21 -6.60 -1.33
N ILE A 53 -6.43 -6.71 -0.82
CA ILE A 53 -7.53 -5.77 -1.06
C ILE A 53 -8.03 -5.30 0.30
N PHE A 54 -7.89 -4.01 0.57
CA PHE A 54 -8.31 -3.43 1.84
C PHE A 54 -9.38 -2.37 1.59
N VAL A 55 -10.53 -2.55 2.24
CA VAL A 55 -11.72 -1.71 2.02
C VAL A 55 -11.90 -0.78 3.22
N PRO A 56 -11.91 0.55 3.03
CA PRO A 56 -12.21 1.49 4.09
C PRO A 56 -13.52 1.20 4.82
N ASP A 57 -13.51 1.34 6.14
CA ASP A 57 -14.73 1.35 6.93
C ASP A 57 -15.37 2.75 6.93
N PRO A 58 -16.70 2.85 6.81
CA PRO A 58 -17.38 4.15 6.82
C PRO A 58 -17.38 4.84 8.19
N GLU A 59 -17.11 4.12 9.29
CA GLU A 59 -17.22 4.65 10.65
C GLU A 59 -15.91 4.51 11.44
N GLU A 60 -15.14 3.44 11.23
CA GLU A 60 -13.96 3.13 12.03
C GLU A 60 -12.65 3.45 11.33
N ALA A 61 -11.70 3.98 12.10
CA ALA A 61 -10.32 4.09 11.64
C ALA A 61 -9.64 2.70 11.67
N GLN A 62 -8.86 2.40 10.65
CA GLN A 62 -8.17 1.11 10.49
C GLN A 62 -6.79 1.29 9.87
N LYS A 63 -5.90 0.31 10.09
CA LYS A 63 -4.60 0.31 9.43
C LYS A 63 -4.11 -1.10 9.17
N THR A 64 -3.54 -1.30 7.98
CA THR A 64 -2.82 -2.54 7.61
C THR A 64 -1.53 -2.19 6.88
N GLY A 65 -0.57 -3.11 6.89
CA GLY A 65 0.63 -2.99 6.07
C GLY A 65 1.07 -4.33 5.48
N ALA A 66 1.93 -4.27 4.46
CA ALA A 66 2.58 -5.44 3.89
C ALA A 66 4.04 -5.15 3.53
N ASP A 67 4.82 -6.21 3.34
CA ASP A 67 6.17 -6.13 2.78
C ASP A 67 6.16 -6.09 1.24
N SER A 68 5.25 -5.29 0.67
CA SER A 68 5.10 -5.03 -0.77
C SER A 68 6.40 -4.53 -1.40
N ASP A 69 6.64 -4.87 -2.67
CA ASP A 69 7.95 -4.61 -3.29
C ASP A 69 7.96 -3.58 -4.43
N ARG A 70 6.79 -3.21 -4.96
CA ARG A 70 6.72 -2.52 -6.26
C ARG A 70 5.68 -1.41 -6.38
N TRP A 71 4.53 -1.52 -5.72
CA TRP A 71 3.52 -0.46 -5.72
C TRP A 71 2.56 -0.54 -4.53
N LEU A 72 1.83 0.55 -4.30
CA LEU A 72 0.68 0.67 -3.41
C LEU A 72 -0.36 1.55 -4.13
N ALA A 73 -1.64 1.20 -4.07
CA ALA A 73 -2.66 1.94 -4.84
C ALA A 73 -4.01 2.06 -4.13
N GLY A 74 -4.77 3.09 -4.50
CA GLY A 74 -6.17 3.28 -4.12
C GLY A 74 -7.04 3.60 -5.34
N ILE A 75 -8.26 3.05 -5.40
CA ILE A 75 -9.25 3.33 -6.44
C ILE A 75 -10.25 4.36 -5.93
N VAL A 76 -10.20 5.58 -6.48
CA VAL A 76 -11.12 6.68 -6.15
C VAL A 76 -12.00 6.96 -7.37
N GLY A 77 -13.26 6.55 -7.31
CA GLY A 77 -14.19 6.65 -8.43
C GLY A 77 -13.70 5.83 -9.64
N ASP A 78 -13.42 6.50 -10.76
CA ASP A 78 -12.89 5.88 -11.98
C ASP A 78 -11.38 6.10 -12.16
N VAL A 79 -10.67 6.48 -11.10
CA VAL A 79 -9.23 6.76 -11.13
C VAL A 79 -8.49 5.86 -10.14
N VAL A 80 -7.38 5.27 -10.58
CA VAL A 80 -6.37 4.66 -9.72
C VAL A 80 -5.33 5.72 -9.39
N MET A 81 -5.10 5.95 -8.10
CA MET A 81 -3.92 6.63 -7.60
C MET A 81 -2.92 5.57 -7.16
N ALA A 82 -1.75 5.52 -7.80
CA ALA A 82 -0.73 4.54 -7.51
C ALA A 82 0.60 5.19 -7.18
N GLU A 83 1.28 4.60 -6.20
CA GLU A 83 2.64 4.91 -5.83
C GLU A 83 3.53 3.73 -6.22
N PHE A 84 4.59 4.00 -6.98
CA PHE A 84 5.55 3.00 -7.41
C PHE A 84 6.87 3.21 -6.69
N PHE A 85 7.44 2.12 -6.19
CA PHE A 85 8.70 2.11 -5.45
C PHE A 85 9.43 0.79 -5.67
N ARG A 86 10.61 0.64 -5.07
CA ARG A 86 11.34 -0.63 -5.07
C ARG A 86 11.78 -0.96 -3.65
N ARG A 87 11.33 -2.11 -3.14
CA ARG A 87 11.81 -2.66 -1.87
C ARG A 87 13.10 -3.43 -2.07
N ASP A 88 14.07 -3.22 -1.18
CA ASP A 88 15.26 -4.06 -1.06
C ASP A 88 15.03 -5.13 0.01
N GLY A 89 14.67 -6.34 -0.42
CA GLY A 89 14.40 -7.47 0.49
C GLY A 89 15.57 -7.90 1.37
N THR A 90 16.78 -7.37 1.14
CA THR A 90 17.97 -7.65 1.97
C THR A 90 18.12 -6.69 3.15
N GLN A 91 17.36 -5.60 3.16
CA GLN A 91 17.44 -4.55 4.17
C GLN A 91 16.40 -4.72 5.28
N ARG A 92 16.63 -4.03 6.39
CA ARG A 92 15.68 -3.99 7.52
C ARG A 92 14.77 -2.77 7.37
N TYR A 93 13.48 -3.02 7.36
CA TYR A 93 12.46 -1.96 7.29
C TYR A 93 11.88 -1.65 8.69
N PRO A 94 11.26 -0.48 8.87
CA PRO A 94 10.45 -0.17 10.04
C PRO A 94 9.30 -1.16 10.24
N ASP A 95 8.64 -1.02 11.39
CA ASP A 95 7.38 -1.71 11.73
C ASP A 95 7.38 -3.21 11.47
N GLY A 96 8.47 -3.86 11.88
CA GLY A 96 8.61 -5.32 11.76
C GLY A 96 8.90 -5.82 10.35
N GLY A 97 9.26 -4.93 9.41
CA GLY A 97 9.61 -5.28 8.04
C GLY A 97 8.64 -4.75 6.98
N LEU A 98 7.74 -3.85 7.35
CA LEU A 98 6.76 -3.26 6.44
C LEU A 98 7.41 -2.22 5.52
N SER A 99 7.02 -2.25 4.26
CA SER A 99 7.45 -1.30 3.23
C SER A 99 6.29 -0.49 2.67
N ALA A 100 5.06 -0.97 2.85
CA ALA A 100 3.84 -0.29 2.45
C ALA A 100 2.78 -0.43 3.55
N GLU A 101 2.12 0.67 3.89
CA GLU A 101 1.04 0.72 4.87
C GLU A 101 -0.12 1.55 4.32
N VAL A 102 -1.33 1.24 4.78
CA VAL A 102 -2.51 2.07 4.56
C VAL A 102 -3.22 2.26 5.87
N TYR A 103 -3.33 3.52 6.27
CA TYR A 103 -4.30 3.97 7.25
C TYR A 103 -5.56 4.46 6.54
N THR A 104 -6.72 4.19 7.10
CA THR A 104 -7.99 4.70 6.59
C THR A 104 -8.90 5.12 7.72
N CYS A 105 -9.68 6.17 7.50
CA CYS A 105 -10.76 6.62 8.36
C CYS A 105 -11.90 7.18 7.50
N PRO A 106 -13.05 7.59 8.08
CA PRO A 106 -14.18 8.11 7.31
C PRO A 106 -13.85 9.33 6.44
N ASP A 107 -12.83 10.10 6.82
CA ASP A 107 -12.49 11.38 6.16
C ASP A 107 -11.43 11.24 5.06
N TYR A 108 -10.49 10.31 5.20
CA TYR A 108 -9.38 10.13 4.27
C TYR A 108 -8.69 8.77 4.41
N THR A 109 -7.84 8.48 3.43
CA THR A 109 -6.94 7.32 3.44
C THR A 109 -5.51 7.78 3.18
N GLU A 110 -4.57 7.21 3.92
CA GLU A 110 -3.14 7.41 3.72
C GLU A 110 -2.57 6.20 2.98
N LEU A 111 -1.82 6.46 1.92
CA LEU A 111 -0.92 5.50 1.30
C LEU A 111 0.49 5.83 1.81
N GLU A 112 1.14 4.87 2.43
CA GLU A 112 2.39 5.09 3.13
C GLU A 112 3.48 4.16 2.60
N LEU A 113 4.58 4.72 2.10
CA LEU A 113 5.77 3.97 1.69
C LEU A 113 6.95 4.26 2.60
N LEU A 114 7.60 3.19 3.03
CA LEU A 114 8.68 3.23 4.00
C LEU A 114 9.97 2.80 3.34
N SER A 115 11.03 3.58 3.55
CA SER A 115 12.39 3.20 3.19
C SER A 115 13.00 2.26 4.25
N PRO A 116 14.11 1.55 3.97
CA PRO A 116 14.80 0.78 5.00
C PRO A 116 15.42 1.68 6.09
N TRP A 117 15.70 1.10 7.25
CA TRP A 117 16.54 1.74 8.26
C TRP A 117 17.97 1.89 7.75
N VAL A 118 18.48 3.12 7.74
CA VAL A 118 19.86 3.44 7.38
C VAL A 118 20.56 4.17 8.52
N TYR A 119 21.84 3.85 8.74
CA TYR A 119 22.70 4.65 9.60
C TYR A 119 23.34 5.73 8.75
N LEU A 120 23.03 7.00 9.03
CA LEU A 120 23.67 8.13 8.35
C LEU A 120 24.75 8.76 9.22
N GLN A 121 25.92 8.97 8.62
CA GLN A 121 27.01 9.82 9.08
C GLN A 121 26.82 11.26 8.58
N VAL A 122 27.52 12.21 9.19
CA VAL A 122 27.53 13.60 8.72
C VAL A 122 28.13 13.63 7.30
N GLY A 123 27.34 14.16 6.35
CA GLY A 123 27.72 14.25 4.94
C GLY A 123 27.16 13.14 4.04
N GLU A 124 26.55 12.10 4.61
CA GLU A 124 25.86 11.06 3.84
C GLU A 124 24.43 11.46 3.45
N THR A 125 23.86 10.77 2.47
CA THR A 125 22.51 11.00 1.95
C THR A 125 21.72 9.70 1.93
N LEU A 126 20.43 9.79 2.27
CA LEU A 126 19.44 8.75 2.07
C LEU A 126 18.42 9.22 1.03
N THR A 127 18.10 8.35 0.08
CA THR A 127 17.09 8.61 -0.95
C THR A 127 16.08 7.47 -0.97
N HIS A 128 14.80 7.81 -1.11
CA HIS A 128 13.72 6.85 -1.33
C HIS A 128 12.94 7.31 -2.56
N GLY A 129 13.14 6.61 -3.68
CA GLY A 129 12.50 6.95 -4.95
C GLY A 129 11.07 6.45 -4.98
N ILE A 130 10.13 7.39 -5.13
CA ILE A 130 8.69 7.12 -5.28
C ILE A 130 8.20 7.87 -6.51
N ALA A 131 7.38 7.21 -7.33
CA ALA A 131 6.67 7.83 -8.44
C ALA A 131 5.16 7.73 -8.23
N TRP A 132 4.45 8.83 -8.46
CA TRP A 132 3.00 8.89 -8.40
C TRP A 132 2.43 8.91 -9.81
N GLU A 133 1.48 8.03 -10.09
CA GLU A 133 0.71 8.06 -11.34
C GLU A 133 -0.80 8.01 -11.05
N LEU A 134 -1.54 8.74 -11.88
CA LEU A 134 -2.99 8.65 -11.95
C LEU A 134 -3.39 7.93 -13.24
N HIS A 135 -4.29 6.96 -13.13
CA HIS A 135 -4.81 6.23 -14.28
C HIS A 135 -6.33 6.20 -14.28
N ARG A 136 -6.94 6.64 -15.37
CA ARG A 136 -8.39 6.54 -15.56
C ARG A 136 -8.75 5.14 -16.04
N LEU A 137 -9.64 4.48 -15.30
CA LEU A 137 -10.16 3.17 -15.62
C LEU A 137 -11.12 3.23 -16.81
N PRO A 138 -11.26 2.14 -17.59
CA PRO A 138 -12.23 2.07 -18.68
C PRO A 138 -13.65 2.29 -18.16
N ALA A 139 -14.48 3.01 -18.91
CA ALA A 139 -15.89 3.22 -18.56
C ALA A 139 -16.70 1.90 -18.46
N SER A 140 -16.22 0.82 -19.09
CA SER A 140 -16.79 -0.52 -18.97
C SER A 140 -16.52 -1.20 -17.62
N ALA A 141 -15.61 -0.66 -16.79
CA ALA A 141 -15.37 -1.13 -15.43
C ALA A 141 -16.38 -0.48 -14.47
N ASP A 142 -17.64 -0.90 -14.59
CA ASP A 142 -18.78 -0.29 -13.88
C ASP A 142 -19.01 -0.88 -12.48
N THR A 143 -18.43 -2.04 -12.17
CA THR A 143 -18.47 -2.66 -10.84
C THR A 143 -17.15 -2.50 -10.08
N PRO A 144 -17.16 -2.55 -8.73
CA PRO A 144 -15.94 -2.53 -7.92
C PRO A 144 -14.94 -3.61 -8.36
N GLN A 145 -15.42 -4.81 -8.64
CA GLN A 145 -14.60 -5.95 -9.06
C GLN A 145 -14.00 -5.71 -10.45
N ALA A 146 -14.76 -5.17 -11.40
CA ALA A 146 -14.24 -4.82 -12.72
C ALA A 146 -13.20 -3.69 -12.66
N ARG A 147 -13.42 -2.68 -11.80
CA ARG A 147 -12.44 -1.61 -11.55
C ARG A 147 -11.15 -2.15 -10.97
N ARG A 148 -11.25 -3.04 -9.98
CA ARG A 148 -10.08 -3.72 -9.41
C ARG A 148 -9.33 -4.52 -10.47
N GLN A 149 -10.02 -5.33 -11.27
CA GLN A 149 -9.40 -6.12 -12.32
C GLN A 149 -8.64 -5.24 -13.31
N ALA A 150 -9.27 -4.18 -13.83
CA ALA A 150 -8.63 -3.24 -14.74
C ALA A 150 -7.44 -2.49 -14.08
N ALA A 151 -7.56 -2.14 -12.80
CA ALA A 151 -6.47 -1.52 -12.04
C ALA A 151 -5.27 -2.46 -11.90
N VAL A 152 -5.51 -3.73 -11.53
CA VAL A 152 -4.45 -4.75 -11.38
C VAL A 152 -3.76 -5.02 -12.72
N GLU A 153 -4.52 -5.12 -13.81
CA GLU A 153 -3.97 -5.27 -15.17
C GLU A 153 -3.07 -4.08 -15.53
N TRP A 154 -3.51 -2.85 -15.28
CA TRP A 154 -2.70 -1.67 -15.53
C TRP A 154 -1.43 -1.63 -14.66
N LEU A 155 -1.55 -1.88 -13.35
CA LEU A 155 -0.42 -1.90 -12.41
C LEU A 155 0.63 -2.93 -12.80
N ALA A 156 0.21 -4.09 -13.33
CA ALA A 156 1.11 -5.12 -13.84
C ALA A 156 1.97 -4.62 -15.01
N THR A 157 1.45 -3.76 -15.88
CA THR A 157 2.23 -3.17 -17.00
C THR A 157 3.30 -2.17 -16.58
N ARG A 158 3.27 -1.71 -15.32
CA ARG A 158 4.21 -0.72 -14.75
C ARG A 158 5.20 -1.32 -13.76
N SER A 159 5.08 -2.62 -13.52
CA SER A 159 5.85 -3.35 -12.50
C SER A 159 7.13 -4.00 -13.04
N GLU A 160 7.60 -3.61 -14.24
CA GLU A 160 8.88 -4.06 -14.86
C GLU A 160 10.06 -3.12 -14.55
#